data_AF-A0A3A5J5D0-F1
#
_entry.id   AF-A0A3A5J5D0-F1
#
_cell.length_a   1.000
_cell.length_b   1.000
_cell.length_c   1.000
_cell.angle_alpha   90.00
_cell.angle_beta   90.00
_cell.angle_gamma   90.00
#
_symmetry.space_group_name_H-M   'P 1'
#
loop_
_entity.id
_entity.type
_entity.pdbx_description
1 polymer ?
#
loop_
_entity_poly.entity_id
_entity_poly.type
_entity_poly.pdbx_seq_one_letter_code
_entity_poly.pdbx_strand_id
1 'polypeptide(L)'
;MKNRFILVVDDATKEQRDEITQFFQEQQTGYWHWFKDTWLITDISQRWNSVSLRDAIQRLIPGVNTLILKVESGTDWAAFGRKEQFEWLHKTWND
;
A
#
# COMPACT_ATOMS: atom_id res chain seq x y z
N MET A 1 -12.79 -6.34 -10.69
CA MET A 1 -11.66 -5.41 -10.92
C MET A 1 -11.33 -4.73 -9.60
N LYS A 2 -10.06 -4.69 -9.21
CA LYS A 2 -9.61 -4.06 -7.96
C LYS A 2 -8.76 -2.83 -8.29
N ASN A 3 -8.83 -1.79 -7.46
CA ASN A 3 -7.89 -0.68 -7.53
C ASN A 3 -6.55 -1.09 -6.92
N ARG A 4 -5.45 -0.62 -7.50
CA ARG A 4 -4.10 -0.86 -7.01
C ARG A 4 -3.40 0.45 -6.71
N PHE A 5 -2.73 0.51 -5.57
CA PHE A 5 -2.00 1.69 -5.14
C PHE A 5 -0.60 1.33 -4.64
N ILE A 6 0.34 2.26 -4.85
CA ILE A 6 1.62 2.29 -4.18
C ILE A 6 1.57 3.45 -3.19
N LEU A 7 1.76 3.14 -1.91
CA LEU A 7 1.94 4.12 -0.85
C LEU A 7 3.42 4.16 -0.48
N VAL A 8 3.99 5.36 -0.47
CA VAL A 8 5.33 5.63 0.05
C VAL A 8 5.20 6.71 1.11
N VAL A 9 5.86 6.52 2.25
CA VAL A 9 6.01 7.54 3.28
C VAL A 9 7.50 7.84 3.51
N ASP A 10 7.80 8.99 4.10
CA ASP A 10 9.16 9.46 4.33
C ASP A 10 9.50 9.43 5.83
N ASP A 11 10.27 8.43 6.23
CA ASP A 11 10.77 8.21 7.59
C ASP A 11 9.70 8.20 8.69
N ALA A 12 8.62 7.45 8.47
CA ALA A 12 7.61 7.22 9.50
C ALA A 12 8.23 6.55 10.75
N THR A 13 7.67 6.77 11.94
CA THR A 13 8.06 5.98 13.13
C THR A 13 7.51 4.56 13.03
N LYS A 14 7.95 3.67 13.94
CA LYS A 14 7.41 2.30 13.97
C LYS A 14 5.90 2.32 14.24
N GLU A 15 5.48 3.15 15.18
CA GLU A 15 4.08 3.29 15.60
C GLU A 15 3.23 3.77 14.42
N GLN A 16 3.71 4.77 13.67
CA GLN A 16 3.03 5.27 12.47
C GLN A 16 2.90 4.20 11.38
N ARG A 17 3.92 3.36 11.16
CA ARG A 17 3.83 2.23 10.21
C ARG A 17 2.85 1.16 10.66
N ASP A 18 2.82 0.88 11.96
CA ASP A 18 1.89 -0.08 12.54
C ASP A 18 0.45 0.43 12.38
N GLU A 19 0.20 1.72 12.61
CA GLU A 19 -1.09 2.37 12.37
C GLU A 19 -1.54 2.27 10.90
N ILE A 20 -0.64 2.55 9.94
CA ILE A 20 -0.95 2.40 8.50
C ILE A 20 -1.34 0.95 8.19
N THR A 21 -0.59 -0.01 8.72
CA THR A 21 -0.83 -1.43 8.44
C THR A 21 -2.15 -1.89 9.06
N GLN A 22 -2.44 -1.45 10.29
CA GLN A 22 -3.72 -1.71 10.94
C GLN A 22 -4.89 -1.08 10.16
N PHE A 23 -4.73 0.15 9.67
CA PHE A 23 -5.74 0.79 8.82
C PHE A 23 -6.09 -0.08 7.61
N PHE A 24 -5.11 -0.62 6.89
CA PHE A 24 -5.39 -1.49 5.73
C PHE A 24 -6.06 -2.81 6.10
N GLN A 25 -5.76 -3.37 7.28
CA GLN A 25 -6.45 -4.55 7.81
C GLN A 25 -7.92 -4.24 8.11
N GLU A 26 -8.20 -3.12 8.80
CA GLU A 26 -9.55 -2.69 9.17
C GLU A 26 -10.41 -2.33 7.95
N GLN A 27 -9.80 -1.73 6.92
CA GLN A 27 -10.46 -1.45 5.65
C GLN A 27 -10.66 -2.71 4.78
N GLN A 28 -10.22 -3.89 5.24
CA GLN A 28 -10.28 -5.16 4.51
C GLN A 28 -9.63 -5.09 3.12
N THR A 29 -8.57 -4.30 3.02
CA THR A 29 -7.75 -4.20 1.79
C THR A 29 -6.64 -5.25 1.82
N GLY A 30 -6.28 -5.77 0.65
CA GLY A 30 -5.06 -6.56 0.53
C GLY A 30 -3.86 -5.62 0.54
N TYR A 31 -2.79 -5.96 1.26
CA TYR A 31 -1.58 -5.17 1.27
C TYR A 31 -0.32 -6.04 1.29
N TRP A 32 0.77 -5.43 0.82
CA TRP A 32 2.13 -5.94 0.90
C TRP A 32 3.01 -4.86 1.52
N HIS A 33 3.76 -5.20 2.57
CA HIS A 33 4.60 -4.28 3.31
C HIS A 33 5.88 -4.97 3.79
N TRP A 34 6.81 -5.20 2.87
CA TRP A 34 8.13 -5.75 3.21
C TRP A 34 9.25 -4.72 3.21
N PHE A 35 9.00 -3.55 2.62
CA PHE A 35 9.93 -2.43 2.64
C PHE A 35 9.44 -1.38 3.65
N LYS A 36 10.39 -0.90 4.47
CA LYS A 36 10.12 -0.14 5.70
C LYS A 36 9.03 0.90 5.52
N ASP A 37 9.08 1.72 4.49
CA ASP A 37 8.15 2.85 4.34
C ASP A 37 7.35 2.76 3.04
N THR A 38 7.00 1.53 2.62
CA THR A 38 6.28 1.29 1.35
C THR A 38 5.22 0.21 1.47
N TRP A 39 4.04 0.48 0.91
CA TRP A 39 2.94 -0.47 0.79
C TRP A 39 2.49 -0.59 -0.65
N LEU A 40 2.17 -1.81 -1.05
CA LEU A 40 1.39 -2.08 -2.26
C LEU A 40 0.01 -2.52 -1.79
N ILE A 41 -1.03 -1.86 -2.30
CA ILE A 41 -2.40 -1.97 -1.77
C ILE A 41 -3.33 -2.39 -2.89
N THR A 42 -4.19 -3.36 -2.62
CA THR A 42 -5.31 -3.78 -3.47
C THR A 42 -6.64 -3.49 -2.79
N ASP A 43 -7.50 -2.74 -3.46
CA ASP A 43 -8.84 -2.39 -3.00
C ASP A 43 -9.89 -2.98 -3.95
N ILE A 44 -10.48 -4.10 -3.53
CA ILE A 44 -11.56 -4.80 -4.26
C ILE A 44 -12.87 -4.01 -4.18
N SER A 45 -13.07 -3.25 -3.10
CA SER A 45 -14.30 -2.47 -2.89
C SER A 45 -14.36 -1.20 -3.73
N GLN A 46 -13.24 -0.82 -4.36
CA GLN A 46 -13.08 0.41 -5.14
C GLN A 46 -13.50 1.67 -4.38
N ARG A 47 -13.39 1.64 -3.05
CA ARG A 47 -13.70 2.74 -2.15
C ARG A 47 -12.71 3.90 -2.31
N TRP A 48 -11.47 3.58 -2.65
CA TRP A 48 -10.38 4.54 -2.62
C TRP A 48 -10.02 5.05 -4.02
N ASN A 49 -9.64 6.33 -4.06
CA ASN A 49 -8.83 6.92 -5.10
C ASN A 49 -7.56 7.51 -4.46
N SER A 50 -6.58 7.95 -5.25
CA SER A 50 -5.29 8.41 -4.70
C SER A 50 -5.43 9.58 -3.74
N VAL A 51 -6.37 10.49 -3.99
CA VAL A 51 -6.61 11.68 -3.17
C VAL A 51 -7.26 11.28 -1.84
N SER A 52 -8.35 10.52 -1.90
CA SER A 52 -9.06 10.10 -0.69
C SER A 52 -8.21 9.20 0.21
N LEU A 53 -7.37 8.35 -0.39
CA LEU A 53 -6.44 7.50 0.34
C LEU A 53 -5.33 8.32 0.99
N ARG A 54 -4.69 9.24 0.25
CA ARG A 54 -3.67 10.14 0.81
C ARG A 54 -4.22 10.92 1.99
N ASP A 55 -5.41 11.50 1.86
CA ASP A 55 -6.01 12.30 2.92
C ASP A 55 -6.34 11.47 4.16
N ALA A 56 -6.73 10.20 3.99
CA ALA A 56 -6.93 9.27 5.09
C ALA A 56 -5.61 8.96 5.82
N ILE A 57 -4.55 8.65 5.08
CA ILE A 57 -3.22 8.38 5.65
C ILE A 57 -2.66 9.62 6.35
N GLN A 58 -2.82 10.82 5.78
CA GLN A 58 -2.34 12.05 6.42
C GLN A 58 -3.07 12.39 7.73
N ARG A 59 -4.35 12.04 7.85
CA ARG A 59 -5.07 12.18 9.12
C ARG A 59 -4.61 11.19 10.17
N LEU A 60 -4.21 9.99 9.73
CA LEU A 60 -3.69 8.93 10.59
C LEU A 60 -2.30 9.30 11.12
N ILE A 61 -1.40 9.70 10.22
CA ILE A 61 0.00 10.01 10.54
C ILE A 61 0.38 11.46 10.15
N PRO A 62 -0.07 12.46 10.91
CA PRO A 62 0.15 13.86 10.56
C PRO A 62 1.64 14.22 10.56
N GLY A 63 2.06 15.07 9.62
CA GLY A 63 3.42 15.60 9.51
C GLY A 63 4.42 14.74 8.73
N VAL A 64 4.00 13.58 8.23
CA VAL A 64 4.86 12.69 7.42
C VAL A 64 4.59 12.90 5.92
N ASN A 65 5.64 13.07 5.13
CA ASN A 65 5.49 13.17 3.67
C ASN A 65 4.96 11.85 3.13
N THR A 66 3.94 11.93 2.26
CA THR A 66 3.20 10.76 1.76
C THR A 66 2.96 10.89 0.26
N LEU A 67 3.23 9.83 -0.49
CA LEU A 67 2.92 9.71 -1.91
C LEU A 67 2.00 8.51 -2.15
N ILE A 68 0.91 8.73 -2.89
CA ILE A 68 0.02 7.67 -3.38
C ILE A 68 0.03 7.67 -4.91
N LEU A 69 0.39 6.53 -5.51
CA LEU A 69 0.30 6.31 -6.95
C LEU A 69 -0.77 5.27 -7.23
N LYS A 70 -1.73 5.58 -8.12
CA LYS A 70 -2.69 4.59 -8.61
C LYS A 70 -2.12 3.88 -9.81
N VAL A 71 -2.21 2.55 -9.83
CA VAL A 71 -1.76 1.70 -10.93
C VAL A 71 -2.98 1.29 -11.74
N GLU A 72 -3.22 2.02 -12.83
CA GLU A 72 -4.42 1.85 -13.68
C GLU A 72 -4.41 0.52 -14.45
N SER A 73 -3.27 0.09 -14.96
CA SER A 73 -3.14 -1.15 -15.73
C SER A 73 -1.72 -1.71 -15.70
N GLY A 74 -1.57 -2.98 -16.09
CA GLY A 74 -0.28 -3.66 -16.20
C GLY A 74 0.12 -4.45 -14.95
N THR A 75 0.97 -5.45 -15.15
CA THR A 75 1.53 -6.35 -14.12
C THR A 75 3.04 -6.45 -14.24
N ASP A 76 3.65 -5.52 -14.98
CA ASP A 76 5.10 -5.49 -15.17
C ASP A 76 5.76 -4.90 -13.92
N TRP A 77 6.43 -5.75 -13.17
CA TRP A 77 7.23 -5.38 -12.02
C TRP A 77 8.41 -6.33 -11.91
N ALA A 78 9.48 -5.84 -11.29
CA ALA A 78 10.65 -6.61 -10.96
C ALA A 78 11.11 -6.24 -9.55
N ALA A 79 11.62 -7.23 -8.82
CA ALA A 79 12.15 -7.05 -7.47
C ALA A 79 13.28 -8.05 -7.20
N PHE A 80 14.09 -7.77 -6.17
CA PHE A 80 15.16 -8.64 -5.71
C PHE A 80 15.08 -8.80 -4.19
N GLY A 81 15.24 -10.03 -3.70
CA GLY A 81 15.08 -10.36 -2.28
C GLY A 81 14.76 -11.83 -2.06
N ARG A 82 14.21 -12.16 -0.90
CA ARG A 82 13.79 -13.53 -0.56
C ARG A 82 12.46 -13.87 -1.22
N LYS A 83 12.30 -15.12 -1.64
CA LYS A 83 11.13 -15.59 -2.39
C LYS A 83 9.81 -15.33 -1.64
N GLU A 84 9.80 -15.58 -0.33
CA GLU A 84 8.61 -15.43 0.52
C GLU A 84 8.07 -13.99 0.51
N GLN A 85 8.95 -13.00 0.28
CA GLN A 85 8.54 -11.59 0.20
C GLN A 85 7.62 -11.37 -0.98
N PHE A 86 7.84 -12.04 -2.11
CA PHE A 86 7.15 -11.74 -3.37
C PHE A 86 5.97 -12.66 -3.67
N GLU A 87 5.69 -13.67 -2.83
CA GLU A 87 4.58 -14.59 -3.06
C GLU A 87 3.23 -13.89 -3.17
N TRP A 88 3.00 -12.87 -2.34
CA TRP A 88 1.77 -12.07 -2.39
C TRP A 88 1.67 -11.27 -3.71
N LEU A 89 2.78 -10.76 -4.25
CA LEU A 89 2.78 -10.05 -5.53
C LEU A 89 2.36 -10.97 -6.66
N HIS A 90 2.92 -12.18 -6.71
CA HIS A 90 2.55 -13.18 -7.70
C HIS A 90 1.09 -13.63 -7.58
N LYS A 91 0.56 -13.79 -6.35
CA LYS A 91 -0.79 -14.33 -6.10
C LYS A 91 -1.89 -13.27 -6.07
N THR A 92 -1.57 -12.01 -5.83
CA THR A 92 -2.58 -10.98 -5.51
C THR A 92 -2.36 -9.68 -6.27
N TRP A 93 -1.13 -9.30 -6.61
CA TRP A 93 -0.90 -8.06 -7.38
C TRP A 93 -1.04 -8.25 -8.90
N ASN A 94 -0.70 -9.45 -9.39
CA ASN A 94 -0.73 -9.82 -10.81
C ASN A 94 -2.10 -10.20 -11.37
N ASP A 95 -3.07 -10.49 -10.50
CA ASP A 95 -4.45 -10.77 -10.89
C ASP A 95 -5.24 -9.50 -11.23
#